data_AF-A0A6C0C992-F1
#
_entry.id   AF-A0A6C0C992-F1
#
_cell.length_a   1.000
_cell.length_b   1.000
_cell.length_c   1.000
_cell.angle_alpha   90.00
_cell.angle_beta   90.00
_cell.angle_gamma   90.00
#
_symmetry.space_group_name_H-M   'P 1'
#
loop_
_entity.id
_entity.type
_entity.pdbx_description
1 polymer ?
#
loop_
_entity_poly.entity_id
_entity_poly.type
_entity_poly.pdbx_seq_one_letter_code
_entity_poly.pdbx_strand_id
1 'polypeptide(L)' 'MRQPSPRASDDEIIVTYKCKKYNLTEFALSHPGGKDVLLENNGKNIEELMDDVGHSKSAYKMLEKYLIK' A
#
# COMPACT_ATOMS: atom_id res chain seq x y z
N MET A 1 -26.04 -3.43 -19.33
CA MET A 1 -25.18 -2.30 -18.90
C MET A 1 -24.78 -2.58 -17.46
N ARG A 2 -23.50 -2.81 -17.17
CA ARG A 2 -23.03 -3.08 -15.80
C ARG A 2 -23.40 -1.88 -14.92
N GLN A 3 -24.11 -2.13 -13.83
CA GLN A 3 -24.43 -1.16 -12.78
C GLN A 3 -23.14 -0.44 -12.35
N PRO A 4 -23.07 0.91 -12.31
CA PRO A 4 -22.06 1.57 -11.51
C PRO A 4 -22.45 1.40 -10.04
N SER A 5 -21.73 0.55 -9.33
CA SER A 5 -21.86 0.39 -7.88
C SER A 5 -21.70 1.75 -7.18
N PRO A 6 -22.57 2.12 -6.23
CA PRO A 6 -22.57 3.44 -5.63
C PRO A 6 -21.40 3.57 -4.63
N ARG A 7 -20.49 4.52 -4.90
CA ARG A 7 -19.37 4.98 -4.04
C ARG A 7 -18.28 3.97 -3.72
N ALA A 8 -17.03 4.36 -3.99
CA ALA A 8 -15.93 4.13 -3.07
C ALA A 8 -14.98 5.32 -3.22
N SER A 9 -15.11 6.31 -2.33
CA SER A 9 -14.19 7.43 -2.20
C SER A 9 -13.07 7.11 -1.21
N ASP A 10 -12.66 5.83 -1.13
CA ASP A 10 -11.67 5.28 -0.20
C ASP A 10 -11.11 4.00 -0.86
N ASP A 11 -10.10 4.14 -1.74
CA ASP A 11 -9.45 2.97 -2.34
C ASP A 11 -8.60 2.28 -1.27
N GLU A 12 -9.05 1.09 -0.82
CA GLU A 12 -8.25 0.28 0.10
C GLU A 12 -6.97 -0.19 -0.59
N ILE A 13 -5.84 0.38 -0.18
CA ILE A 13 -4.52 0.04 -0.71
C ILE A 13 -3.94 -1.06 0.18
N ILE A 14 -4.00 -2.29 -0.33
CA ILE A 14 -3.49 -3.47 0.36
C ILE A 14 -2.29 -3.99 -0.42
N VAL A 15 -1.12 -4.01 0.21
CA VAL A 15 0.11 -4.53 -0.37
C VAL A 15 0.57 -5.79 0.34
N THR A 16 1.36 -6.60 -0.35
CA THR A 16 1.98 -7.80 0.24
C THR A 16 3.47 -7.58 0.46
N TYR A 17 3.97 -7.93 1.64
CA TYR A 17 5.40 -7.89 1.95
C TYR A 17 5.74 -9.09 2.83
N LYS A 18 6.78 -9.87 2.51
CA LYS A 18 7.16 -11.09 3.26
C LYS A 18 5.98 -12.04 3.55
N CYS A 19 5.13 -12.29 2.55
CA CYS A 19 3.91 -13.11 2.67
C CYS A 19 2.86 -12.60 3.68
N LYS A 20 2.93 -11.33 4.09
CA LYS A 20 1.97 -10.66 4.96
C LYS A 20 1.26 -9.53 4.22
N LYS A 21 0.02 -9.23 4.59
CA LYS A 21 -0.78 -8.16 3.99
C LYS A 21 -0.74 -6.89 4.84
N TYR A 22 -0.67 -5.74 4.20
CA TYR A 22 -0.58 -4.45 4.87
C TYR A 22 -1.56 -3.47 4.26
N ASN A 23 -2.34 -2.79 5.10
CA ASN A 23 -3.29 -1.76 4.65
C ASN A 23 -2.64 -0.37 4.74
N LEU A 24 -2.24 0.16 3.59
CA LEU A 24 -1.60 1.45 3.44
C LEU A 24 -2.58 2.58 3.07
N THR A 25 -3.90 2.35 3.17
CA THR A 25 -4.92 3.33 2.79
C THR A 25 -4.74 4.65 3.53
N GLU A 26 -4.60 4.59 4.85
CA GLU A 26 -4.33 5.78 5.68
C GLU A 26 -2.93 6.36 5.44
N PHE A 27 -1.97 5.49 5.09
CA PHE A 27 -0.59 5.90 4.81
C PHE A 27 -0.45 6.57 3.43
N ALA A 28 -1.38 6.36 2.50
CA ALA A 28 -1.23 6.79 1.13
C ALA A 28 -1.11 8.32 0.97
N LEU A 29 -1.78 9.07 1.85
CA LEU A 29 -1.66 10.54 1.90
C LEU A 29 -0.37 11.02 2.56
N SER A 30 0.26 10.18 3.39
CA SER A 30 1.52 10.49 4.07
C SER A 30 2.74 9.92 3.33
N HIS A 31 2.54 9.19 2.24
CA HIS A 31 3.62 8.55 1.52
C HIS A 31 4.42 9.59 0.69
N PRO A 32 5.74 9.74 0.90
CA PRO A 32 6.56 10.73 0.18
C PRO A 32 6.60 10.52 -1.33
N GLY A 33 6.42 9.28 -1.80
CA GLY A 33 6.33 8.95 -3.22
C GLY A 33 4.96 9.24 -3.85
N GLY A 34 3.98 9.69 -3.06
CA GLY A 34 2.60 9.91 -3.49
C GLY A 34 1.73 8.66 -3.37
N LYS A 35 0.41 8.86 -3.46
CA LYS A 35 -0.58 7.77 -3.42
C LYS A 35 -0.65 6.96 -4.70
N ASP A 36 -0.34 7.58 -5.85
CA ASP A 36 -0.45 6.94 -7.17
C ASP A 36 0.42 5.69 -7.26
N VAL A 37 1.69 5.78 -6.83
CA VAL A 37 2.58 4.60 -6.79
C VAL A 37 2.06 3.48 -5.89
N LEU A 38 1.34 3.80 -4.83
CA LEU A 38 0.73 2.79 -3.96
C LEU A 38 -0.49 2.15 -4.62
N LEU A 39 -1.32 2.94 -5.31
CA LEU A 39 -2.46 2.46 -6.09
C LEU A 39 -2.01 1.55 -7.25
N GLU A 40 -0.95 1.93 -7.96
CA GLU A 40 -0.36 1.11 -9.04
C GLU A 40 0.19 -0.23 -8.54
N ASN A 41 0.58 -0.28 -7.27
CA ASN A 41 1.08 -1.48 -6.60
C ASN A 41 0.04 -2.13 -5.66
N ASN A 42 -1.23 -1.70 -5.72
CA ASN A 42 -2.29 -2.29 -4.92
C ASN A 42 -2.48 -3.77 -5.30
N GLY A 43 -2.51 -4.63 -4.29
CA GLY A 43 -2.58 -6.09 -4.43
C GLY A 43 -1.28 -6.77 -4.86
N LYS A 44 -0.18 -6.02 -5.06
CA LYS A 44 1.11 -6.57 -5.49
C LYS A 44 2.06 -6.80 -4.31
N ASN A 45 3.11 -7.59 -4.56
CA ASN A 45 4.22 -7.74 -3.64
C ASN A 45 5.17 -6.55 -3.80
N ILE A 46 5.46 -5.84 -2.72
CA ILE A 46 6.30 -4.64 -2.70
C ILE A 46 7.68 -4.89 -2.09
N GLU A 47 8.07 -6.15 -1.87
CA GLU A 47 9.37 -6.51 -1.27
C GLU A 47 10.54 -6.03 -2.12
N GLU A 48 10.54 -6.39 -3.40
CA GLU A 48 11.55 -5.92 -4.36
C GLU A 48 11.47 -4.40 -4.54
N LEU A 49 10.26 -3.83 -4.52
CA LEU A 49 10.04 -2.40 -4.72
C LEU A 49 10.54 -1.55 -3.54
N MET A 50 10.38 -2.05 -2.31
CA MET A 50 10.89 -1.41 -1.10
C MET A 50 12.44 -1.42 -1.09
N ASP A 51 13.04 -2.50 -1.57
CA ASP A 51 14.50 -2.67 -1.67
C ASP A 51 15.10 -1.82 -2.81
N ASP A 52 14.50 -1.85 -3.99
CA ASP A 52 14.92 -1.10 -5.19
C ASP A 52 14.92 0.42 -4.95
N VAL A 53 13.87 0.93 -4.30
CA VAL A 53 13.79 2.35 -3.92
C VAL A 53 14.78 2.69 -2.78
N GLY A 54 15.27 1.69 -2.04
CA GLY A 54 16.21 1.89 -0.95
C GLY A 54 15.57 2.50 0.31
N HIS A 55 14.36 2.04 0.67
CA HIS A 55 13.68 2.53 1.86
C HIS A 55 14.51 2.29 3.14
N SER A 56 14.49 3.26 4.06
CA SER A 56 15.21 3.14 5.34
C SER A 56 14.55 2.13 6.29
N LYS A 57 15.32 1.59 7.26
CA LYS A 57 14.81 0.71 8.33
C LYS A 57 13.56 1.26 9.04
N SER A 58 13.48 2.58 9.20
CA SER A 58 12.32 3.26 9.79
C SER A 58 11.04 3.10 8.96
N ALA A 59 11.14 3.08 7.63
CA ALA A 59 9.99 2.88 6.74
C ALA A 59 9.44 1.45 6.87
N TYR A 60 10.32 0.45 6.95
CA TYR A 60 9.91 -0.94 7.22
C TYR A 60 9.21 -1.07 8.58
N LYS A 61 9.74 -0.42 9.63
CA LYS A 61 9.11 -0.41 10.95
C LYS A 61 7.75 0.31 10.95
N MET A 62 7.59 1.30 10.08
CA MET A 62 6.30 1.97 9.87
C MET A 62 5.31 1.06 9.15
N LEU A 63 5.74 0.37 8.10
CA LEU A 63 4.95 -0.64 7.38
C LEU A 63 4.41 -1.71 8.35
N GLU A 64 5.22 -2.18 9.29
CA GLU A 64 4.78 -3.15 10.31
C GLU A 64 3.58 -2.71 11.15
N LYS A 65 3.35 -1.40 11.32
CA LYS A 65 2.17 -0.87 12.05
C LYS A 65 0.87 -1.06 11.27
N TYR A 66 0.96 -1.14 9.95
CA TYR A 66 -0.16 -1.28 9.02
C TYR A 66 -0.43 -2.75 8.66
N LEU A 67 0.21 -3.69 9.36
CA LEU A 67 -0.02 -5.12 9.20
C LEU A 67 -1.48 -5.45 9.53
N ILE A 68 -2.18 -6.04 8.57
CA ILE A 68 -3.52 -6.59 8.78
C ILE A 68 -3.45 -8.11 8.91
N LYS A 69 -4.21 -8.65 9.88
CA LYS A 69 -4.28 -10.09 10.16
C LYS A 69 -5.32 -10.78 9.29
#